data_AF-A0A6M4FTM0-F1
#
_entry.id   AF-A0A6M4FTM0-F1
#
_cell.length_a   1.000
_cell.length_b   1.000
_cell.length_c   1.000
_cell.angle_alpha   90.00
_cell.angle_beta   90.00
_cell.angle_gamma   90.00
#
_symmetry.space_group_name_H-M   'P 1'
#
loop_
_entity.id
_entity.type
_entity.pdbx_description
1 polymer ?
#
loop_
_entity_poly.entity_id
_entity_poly.type
_entity_poly.pdbx_seq_one_letter_code
_entity_poly.pdbx_strand_id
1 'polypeptide(L)'
;MTQPYDTQAPKKATNVSINSDLLQQARRLGINLSATFESALSDKVRAEQRERWQRENTDAIRAYNQFAEENGTFGDGERTF
;
A
#
# COMPACT_ATOMS: atom_id res chain seq x y z
N MET A 1 11.11 -0.73 -4.07
CA MET A 1 9.73 -0.78 -3.55
C MET A 1 9.36 0.60 -3.01
N THR A 2 8.30 1.22 -3.52
CA THR A 2 7.92 2.59 -3.15
C THR A 2 7.26 2.63 -1.75
N GLN A 3 7.70 3.53 -0.89
CA GLN A 3 7.08 3.79 0.43
C GLN A 3 5.79 4.58 0.22
N PRO A 4 4.70 4.30 0.96
CA PRO A 4 3.42 5.01 0.77
C PRO A 4 3.38 6.37 1.49
N TYR A 5 4.51 6.79 2.07
CA TYR A 5 4.69 8.00 2.88
C TYR A 5 6.08 8.60 2.65
N ASP A 6 6.25 9.88 3.04
CA ASP A 6 7.53 10.57 3.00
C ASP A 6 8.47 10.07 4.12
N THR A 7 9.54 9.39 3.73
CA THR A 7 10.55 8.87 4.66
C THR A 7 11.44 9.95 5.30
N GLN A 8 11.45 11.17 4.76
CA GLN A 8 12.22 12.30 5.31
C GLN A 8 11.40 13.15 6.30
N ALA A 9 10.10 12.89 6.41
CA ALA A 9 9.25 13.61 7.35
C ALA A 9 9.72 13.37 8.81
N PRO A 10 9.72 14.41 9.65
CA PRO A 10 10.15 14.27 11.04
C PRO A 10 9.23 13.33 11.82
N LYS A 11 9.81 12.48 12.67
CA LYS A 11 9.04 11.57 13.52
C LYS A 11 8.21 12.36 14.52
N LYS A 12 6.91 12.06 14.56
CA LYS A 12 5.98 12.64 15.52
C LYS A 12 5.59 11.61 16.58
N ALA A 13 5.78 11.96 17.86
CA ALA A 13 5.29 11.14 18.95
C ALA A 13 3.76 11.04 18.88
N THR A 14 3.24 9.82 18.87
CA THR A 14 1.81 9.53 18.78
C THR A 14 1.42 8.65 19.96
N ASN A 15 0.40 9.07 20.72
CA ASN A 15 -0.14 8.27 21.82
C ASN A 15 -1.14 7.27 21.26
N VAL A 16 -0.92 5.99 21.53
CA VAL A 16 -1.80 4.89 21.12
C VAL A 16 -2.10 3.99 22.31
N SER A 17 -3.32 3.48 22.37
CA SER A 17 -3.72 2.48 23.38
C SER A 17 -3.43 1.09 22.85
N ILE A 18 -2.68 0.29 23.61
CA ILE A 18 -2.34 -1.10 23.29
C ILE A 18 -2.53 -1.96 24.55
N ASN A 19 -2.77 -3.25 24.36
CA ASN A 19 -2.84 -4.20 25.46
C ASN A 19 -1.55 -4.14 26.31
N SER A 20 -1.71 -4.01 27.62
CA SER A 20 -0.61 -3.79 28.57
C SER A 20 0.31 -5.01 28.70
N ASP A 21 -0.25 -6.22 28.63
CA ASP A 21 0.52 -7.47 28.67
C ASP A 21 1.35 -7.63 27.40
N LEU A 22 0.76 -7.39 26.22
CA LEU A 22 1.50 -7.39 24.95
C LEU A 22 2.65 -6.39 24.96
N LEU A 23 2.43 -5.18 25.48
CA LEU A 23 3.48 -4.17 25.62
C LEU A 23 4.61 -4.65 26.54
N GLN A 24 4.27 -5.30 27.65
CA GLN A 24 5.25 -5.86 28.59
C GLN A 24 6.06 -6.99 27.93
N GLN A 25 5.40 -7.90 27.22
CA GLN A 25 6.06 -8.98 26.49
C GLN A 25 7.01 -8.44 25.42
N ALA A 26 6.56 -7.46 24.61
CA ALA A 26 7.39 -6.84 23.59
C ALA A 26 8.64 -6.18 24.18
N ARG A 27 8.52 -5.49 25.32
CA ARG A 27 9.67 -4.92 26.04
C ARG A 27 10.62 -5.98 26.56
N ARG A 28 10.10 -7.08 27.15
CA ARG A 28 10.93 -8.21 27.62
C ARG A 28 11.72 -8.85 26.49
N LEU A 29 11.13 -8.93 25.30
CA LEU A 29 11.76 -9.47 24.10
C LEU A 29 12.68 -8.48 23.38
N GLY A 30 12.82 -7.25 23.88
CA GLY A 30 13.67 -6.23 23.26
C GLY A 30 13.14 -5.72 21.90
N ILE A 31 11.84 -5.87 21.63
CA ILE A 31 11.23 -5.45 20.37
C ILE A 31 11.22 -3.92 20.29
N ASN A 32 11.74 -3.39 19.18
CA ASN A 32 11.65 -1.96 18.90
C ASN A 32 10.23 -1.57 18.50
N LEU A 33 9.46 -1.08 19.47
CA LEU A 33 8.05 -0.71 19.30
C LEU A 33 7.84 0.30 18.18
N SER A 34 8.68 1.33 18.10
CA SER A 34 8.53 2.37 17.08
C SER A 34 8.76 1.83 15.68
N ALA A 35 9.82 1.04 15.47
CA ALA A 35 10.10 0.44 14.17
C ALA A 35 9.02 -0.59 13.77
N THR A 36 8.55 -1.39 14.73
CA THR A 36 7.51 -2.40 14.50
C THR A 36 6.18 -1.74 14.13
N PHE A 37 5.79 -0.70 14.86
CA PHE A 37 4.57 0.06 14.58
C PHE A 37 4.66 0.76 13.23
N GLU A 38 5.79 1.41 12.92
CA GLU A 38 6.00 2.11 11.65
C GLU A 38 5.91 1.14 10.45
N SER A 39 6.51 -0.05 10.55
CA SER A 39 6.41 -1.08 9.51
C SER A 39 4.98 -1.59 9.34
N ALA A 40 4.32 -1.99 10.43
CA ALA A 40 2.96 -2.51 10.38
C ALA A 40 1.96 -1.47 9.84
N LEU A 41 2.13 -0.20 10.22
CA LEU A 41 1.31 0.90 9.74
C LEU A 41 1.57 1.16 8.25
N SER A 42 2.83 1.17 7.81
CA SER A 42 3.19 1.31 6.39
C SER A 42 2.52 0.24 5.53
N ASP A 43 2.56 -1.02 5.96
CA ASP A 43 1.97 -2.13 5.21
C ASP A 43 0.45 -2.04 5.14
N LYS A 44 -0.20 -1.64 6.24
CA LYS A 44 -1.65 -1.39 6.25
C LYS A 44 -2.02 -0.22 5.34
N VAL A 45 -1.29 0.90 5.40
CA VAL A 45 -1.51 2.07 4.53
C VAL A 45 -1.34 1.69 3.06
N ARG A 46 -0.29 0.92 2.71
CA ARG A 46 -0.12 0.40 1.34
C ARG A 46 -1.30 -0.43 0.89
N ALA A 47 -1.80 -1.32 1.75
CA ALA A 47 -2.93 -2.19 1.42
C ALA A 47 -4.19 -1.37 1.14
N GLU A 48 -4.53 -0.43 2.02
CA GLU A 48 -5.69 0.46 1.86
C GLU A 48 -5.59 1.34 0.61
N GLN A 49 -4.39 1.88 0.32
CA GLN A 49 -4.18 2.67 -0.90
C GLN A 49 -4.36 1.83 -2.15
N ARG A 50 -3.84 0.60 -2.18
CA ARG A 50 -4.04 -0.32 -3.32
C ARG A 50 -5.52 -0.65 -3.51
N GLU A 51 -6.23 -0.95 -2.43
CA GLU A 51 -7.64 -1.29 -2.47
C GLU A 51 -8.49 -0.11 -2.94
N ARG A 52 -8.17 1.10 -2.47
CA ARG A 52 -8.79 2.34 -2.93
C ARG A 52 -8.50 2.60 -4.41
N TRP A 53 -7.25 2.47 -4.84
CA TRP A 53 -6.87 2.66 -6.25
C TRP A 53 -7.62 1.68 -7.16
N GLN A 54 -7.73 0.41 -6.77
CA GLN A 54 -8.48 -0.59 -7.53
C GLN A 54 -9.95 -0.17 -7.66
N ARG A 55 -10.60 0.24 -6.57
CA ARG A 55 -11.99 0.73 -6.62
C ARG A 55 -12.15 1.93 -7.54
N GLU A 56 -11.28 2.93 -7.42
CA GLU A 56 -11.36 4.17 -8.18
C GLU A 56 -11.01 3.99 -9.66
N ASN A 57 -10.08 3.09 -10.00
CA ASN A 57 -9.67 2.84 -11.38
C ASN A 57 -10.45 1.72 -12.07
N THR A 58 -11.37 1.03 -11.39
CA THR A 58 -12.14 -0.06 -12.02
C THR A 58 -12.91 0.43 -13.24
N ASP A 59 -13.53 1.60 -13.17
CA ASP A 59 -14.31 2.14 -14.29
C ASP A 59 -13.41 2.70 -15.41
N ALA A 60 -12.28 3.32 -15.06
CA ALA A 60 -11.29 3.81 -16.02
C ALA A 60 -10.60 2.66 -16.77
N ILE A 61 -10.25 1.57 -16.07
CA ILE A 61 -9.68 0.35 -16.65
C ILE A 61 -10.72 -0.33 -17.54
N ARG A 62 -11.99 -0.40 -17.11
CA ARG A 62 -13.06 -0.99 -17.93
C ARG A 62 -13.29 -0.20 -19.22
N ALA A 63 -13.35 1.13 -19.13
CA ALA A 63 -13.49 2.00 -20.31
C ALA A 63 -12.29 1.89 -21.25
N TYR A 64 -11.06 1.81 -20.70
CA TYR A 64 -9.86 1.59 -21.49
C TYR A 64 -9.84 0.21 -22.16
N ASN A 65 -10.21 -0.85 -21.43
CA ASN A 65 -10.27 -2.20 -21.97
C ASN A 65 -11.32 -2.31 -23.09
N GLN A 66 -12.50 -1.71 -22.91
CA GLN A 66 -13.53 -1.67 -23.95
C GLN A 66 -13.05 -0.89 -25.18
N PHE A 67 -12.40 0.26 -24.98
CA PHE A 67 -11.80 1.03 -26.06
C PHE A 67 -10.72 0.21 -26.81
N ALA A 68 -9.87 -0.51 -26.09
CA ALA A 68 -8.82 -1.36 -26.65
C ALA A 68 -9.39 -2.59 -27.40
N GLU A 69 -10.49 -3.18 -26.93
CA GLU A 69 -11.20 -4.26 -27.63
C GLU A 69 -11.88 -3.75 -28.91
N GLU A 70 -12.47 -2.56 -28.88
CA GLU A 70 -13.18 -1.98 -30.03
C GLU A 70 -12.24 -1.41 -31.09
N ASN A 71 -11.09 -0.85 -30.70
CA ASN A 71 -10.18 -0.11 -31.61
C ASN A 71 -8.87 -0.85 -31.89
N GLY A 72 -8.64 -1.99 -31.25
CA GLY A 72 -7.35 -2.66 -31.25
C GLY A 72 -6.31 -1.90 -30.41
N THR A 73 -5.23 -2.60 -30.06
CA THR A 73 -4.09 -1.98 -29.39
C THR A 73 -2.98 -1.68 -30.39
N PHE A 74 -2.13 -0.68 -30.08
CA PHE A 74 -0.98 -0.31 -30.93
C PHE A 74 -0.06 -1.50 -31.27
N GLY A 75 -0.04 -2.55 -30.45
CA GLY A 75 0.75 -3.76 -30.67
C GLY A 75 0.08 -4.84 -31.53
N ASP A 76 -1.20 -4.71 -31.91
CA ASP A 76 -1.89 -5.74 -32.71
C ASP A 76 -1.39 -5.81 -34.15
N GLY A 77 -0.76 -4.74 -34.67
CA GLY A 77 -0.10 -4.76 -35.98
C GLY A 77 1.29 -5.42 -36.00
N GLU A 78 1.90 -5.62 -34.83
CA GLU A 78 3.29 -6.09 -34.68
C GLU A 78 3.38 -7.52 -34.11
N ARG A 79 2.25 -8.20 -33.89
CA ARG A 79 2.19 -9.62 -33.49
C ARG A 79 2.57 -10.52 -34.66
N THR A 80 3.87 -10.63 -34.93
CA THR A 80 4.44 -11.71 -35.73
C THR A 80 4.85 -12.84 -34.79
N PHE A 81 4.29 -14.03 -34.99
CA PHE A 81 4.56 -15.26 -34.24
C PHE A 81 5.92 -15.88 -34.59
#